data_AF-A0A3B4GHS9-F1
#
_entry.id   AF-A0A3B4GHS9-F1
#
_cell.length_a   1.000
_cell.length_b   1.000
_cell.length_c   1.000
_cell.angle_alpha   90.00
_cell.angle_beta   90.00
_cell.angle_gamma   90.00
#
_symmetry.space_group_name_H-M   'P 1'
#
loop_
_entity.id
_entity.type
_entity.pdbx_description
1 polymer ?
#
loop_
_entity_poly.entity_id
_entity_poly.type
_entity_poly.pdbx_seq_one_letter_code
_entity_poly.pdbx_strand_id
1 'polypeptide(L)'
;VKRNTLGTTKYIELYIVADNTLKNNICCVYVQFYRALNIRVPLIGLEVWTERDQCIITEEPNATLWSFLQWRQKLKSRKKHDNAQLLTGVTFKGTTIGMAPLEGMCSLENSGGINVDHSELSIGAAATMAHEIGHNFGMSHDHDSCCVEATPCLIFSYCSKRDLDRYFQKGGGMCLYNIPNMNNLVGGKKCGNGFVEDGEECDCGEPDVRTMCIILLSITKLKMLHVLCSFPPSSPSVPYACQLKQAGTMCRRPAGACDLPEYCTGASPYCPANVYLLDGSSCQYGMAYCYNGMCLTHEQQCLQLWGYGAQPAHDVCFEDVNAAGNDFGNCGKDEYGTYVKCITACVK
;
A
#
# COMPACT_ATOMS: atom_id res chain seq x y z
N VAL A 1 -4.69 -17.11 -18.71
CA VAL A 1 -3.32 -16.57 -18.61
C VAL A 1 -3.15 -15.98 -17.22
N LYS A 2 -2.45 -16.66 -16.30
CA LYS A 2 -2.14 -16.06 -14.97
C LYS A 2 -1.21 -14.87 -15.21
N ARG A 3 -1.64 -13.67 -14.83
CA ARG A 3 -0.90 -12.41 -15.01
C ARG A 3 0.36 -12.43 -14.14
N ASN A 4 1.47 -11.93 -14.68
CA ASN A 4 2.70 -11.71 -13.91
C ASN A 4 2.62 -10.36 -13.19
N THR A 5 1.76 -10.27 -12.17
CA THR A 5 1.58 -9.11 -11.26
C THR A 5 2.86 -8.77 -10.46
N LEU A 6 3.77 -9.74 -10.35
CA LEU A 6 5.06 -9.64 -9.66
C LEU A 6 6.19 -9.01 -10.50
N GLY A 7 5.98 -8.83 -11.82
CA GLY A 7 7.03 -8.37 -12.73
C GLY A 7 7.35 -6.87 -12.65
N THR A 8 6.38 -6.05 -12.22
CA THR A 8 6.54 -4.59 -12.09
C THR A 8 6.74 -4.23 -10.63
N THR A 9 7.81 -3.49 -10.34
CA THR A 9 8.06 -2.98 -9.00
C THR A 9 7.00 -1.96 -8.62
N LYS A 10 6.66 -1.96 -7.34
CA LYS A 10 5.68 -1.03 -6.76
C LYS A 10 6.37 -0.12 -5.76
N TYR A 11 5.82 1.07 -5.58
CA TYR A 11 6.31 2.08 -4.66
C TYR A 11 5.22 2.43 -3.66
N ILE A 12 5.56 2.49 -2.38
CA ILE A 12 4.69 3.00 -1.32
C ILE A 12 5.27 4.34 -0.88
N GLU A 13 4.67 5.43 -1.31
CA GLU A 13 4.96 6.76 -0.77
C GLU A 13 4.50 6.83 0.69
N LEU A 14 5.41 6.47 1.61
CA LEU A 14 5.14 6.34 3.03
C LEU A 14 5.30 7.69 3.74
N TYR A 15 4.33 8.01 4.61
CA TYR A 15 4.38 9.14 5.52
C TYR A 15 4.35 8.63 6.97
N ILE A 16 5.38 8.95 7.75
CA ILE A 16 5.44 8.56 9.17
C ILE A 16 5.05 9.74 10.05
N VAL A 17 4.24 9.47 11.06
CA VAL A 17 3.87 10.44 12.09
C VAL A 17 4.30 9.89 13.43
N ALA A 18 4.98 10.69 14.24
CA ALA A 18 5.23 10.36 15.64
C ALA A 18 4.44 11.30 16.55
N ASP A 19 3.78 10.72 17.54
CA ASP A 19 3.00 11.47 18.50
C ASP A 19 3.86 12.26 19.50
N ASN A 20 3.21 13.00 20.40
CA ASN A 20 3.89 13.84 21.37
C ASN A 20 4.74 13.04 22.37
N THR A 21 4.37 11.79 22.64
CA THR A 21 5.10 10.93 23.58
C THR A 21 6.51 10.62 23.06
N LEU A 22 6.69 10.58 21.73
CA LEU A 22 7.96 10.29 21.07
C LEU A 22 8.75 11.53 20.65
N LYS A 23 8.33 12.75 21.03
CA LYS A 23 8.93 14.01 20.57
C LYS A 23 10.45 14.13 20.76
N ASN A 24 11.00 13.46 21.77
CA ASN A 24 12.43 13.49 22.09
C ASN A 24 13.17 12.20 21.73
N ASN A 25 12.44 11.13 21.39
CA ASN A 25 12.97 9.76 21.28
C ASN A 25 12.70 9.11 19.92
N ILE A 26 12.23 9.86 18.92
CA ILE A 26 12.02 9.29 17.61
C ILE A 26 13.37 8.92 16.97
N CYS A 27 13.59 7.62 16.84
CA CYS A 27 14.73 7.07 16.10
C CYS A 27 14.31 6.77 14.64
N CYS A 28 15.28 6.70 13.74
CA CYS A 28 15.09 6.51 12.30
C CYS A 28 14.45 5.15 11.98
N VAL A 29 13.11 5.06 12.04
CA VAL A 29 12.35 3.87 11.62
C VAL A 29 12.40 3.77 10.09
N TYR A 30 13.04 2.72 9.59
CA TYR A 30 13.20 2.51 8.15
C TYR A 30 12.65 1.13 7.75
N VAL A 31 11.66 1.10 6.86
CA VAL A 31 10.96 -0.13 6.44
C VAL A 31 11.55 -0.67 5.12
N GLN A 32 12.48 -1.64 5.20
CA GLN A 32 13.10 -2.28 4.00
C GLN A 32 12.58 -3.69 3.67
N PHE A 33 11.76 -4.26 4.54
CA PHE A 33 11.31 -5.66 4.44
C PHE A 33 10.68 -6.00 3.08
N TYR A 34 9.93 -5.05 2.52
CA TYR A 34 9.18 -5.18 1.27
C TYR A 34 10.04 -5.33 0.00
N ARG A 35 11.36 -5.10 0.06
CA ARG A 35 12.26 -5.30 -1.08
C ARG A 35 12.20 -6.74 -1.62
N ALA A 36 12.03 -7.73 -0.73
CA ALA A 36 11.89 -9.14 -1.11
C ALA A 36 10.60 -9.45 -1.91
N LEU A 37 9.62 -8.55 -1.87
CA LEU A 37 8.35 -8.64 -2.59
C LEU A 37 8.32 -7.76 -3.85
N ASN A 38 9.47 -7.20 -4.25
CA ASN A 38 9.58 -6.21 -5.33
C ASN A 38 8.72 -4.95 -5.07
N ILE A 39 8.63 -4.55 -3.80
CA ILE A 39 7.95 -3.32 -3.35
C ILE A 39 8.99 -2.43 -2.66
N ARG A 40 9.06 -1.17 -3.06
CA ARG A 40 9.95 -0.14 -2.50
C ARG A 40 9.13 0.80 -1.63
N VAL A 41 9.66 1.20 -0.48
CA VAL A 41 8.96 2.04 0.50
C VAL A 41 9.74 3.34 0.72
N PRO A 42 9.69 4.30 -0.23
CA PRO A 42 10.27 5.62 -0.03
C PRO A 42 9.58 6.36 1.13
N LEU A 43 10.36 6.90 2.06
CA LEU A 43 9.85 7.82 3.07
C LEU A 43 9.76 9.22 2.47
N ILE A 44 8.54 9.70 2.23
CA ILE A 44 8.28 11.00 1.57
C ILE A 44 7.82 12.11 2.53
N GLY A 45 7.63 11.75 3.80
CA GLY A 45 7.28 12.68 4.86
C GLY A 45 7.45 12.07 6.24
N LEU A 46 7.88 12.92 7.17
CA LEU A 46 8.02 12.62 8.58
C LEU A 46 7.50 13.82 9.36
N GLU A 47 6.51 13.60 10.20
CA GLU A 47 5.92 14.65 11.05
C GLU A 47 5.99 14.21 12.52
N VAL A 48 6.51 15.10 13.38
CA VAL A 48 6.59 14.85 14.83
C VAL A 48 5.73 15.88 15.54
N TRP A 49 4.77 15.43 16.33
CA TRP A 49 3.85 16.31 17.05
C TRP A 49 4.48 16.83 18.34
N THR A 50 5.30 17.88 18.25
CA THR A 50 6.10 18.38 19.39
C THR A 50 5.31 19.15 20.46
N GLU A 51 4.20 19.79 20.08
CA GLU A 51 3.38 20.60 21.01
C GLU A 51 2.22 19.82 21.60
N ARG A 52 1.42 19.18 20.75
CA ARG A 52 0.26 18.35 21.12
C ARG A 52 -0.09 17.39 20.00
N ASP A 53 -0.75 16.30 20.36
CA ASP A 53 -1.28 15.35 19.39
C ASP A 53 -2.36 15.99 18.52
N GLN A 54 -2.36 15.66 17.22
CA GLN A 54 -3.33 16.19 16.26
C GLN A 54 -4.51 15.25 16.01
N CYS A 55 -4.49 14.06 16.63
CA CYS A 55 -5.60 13.14 16.73
C CYS A 55 -5.72 12.61 18.17
N ILE A 56 -6.82 11.94 18.47
CA ILE A 56 -7.04 11.33 19.79
C ILE A 56 -6.23 10.02 19.83
N ILE A 57 -5.34 9.90 20.82
CA ILE A 57 -4.58 8.69 21.10
C ILE A 57 -4.98 8.19 22.49
N THR A 58 -5.42 6.94 22.56
CA THR A 58 -5.82 6.27 23.80
C THR A 58 -5.25 4.85 23.85
N GLU A 59 -5.38 4.18 25.00
CA GLU A 59 -5.02 2.76 25.13
C GLU A 59 -5.92 1.82 24.31
N GLU A 60 -7.05 2.30 23.77
CA GLU A 60 -7.94 1.54 22.89
C GLU A 60 -7.46 1.65 21.43
N PRO A 61 -6.91 0.58 20.83
CA PRO A 61 -6.25 0.67 19.53
C PRO A 61 -7.23 1.02 18.40
N ASN A 62 -8.47 0.50 18.45
CA ASN A 62 -9.48 0.80 17.42
C ASN A 62 -9.87 2.30 17.42
N ALA A 63 -10.04 2.90 18.60
CA ALA A 63 -10.37 4.32 18.71
C ALA A 63 -9.22 5.20 18.21
N THR A 64 -7.98 4.84 18.56
CA THR A 64 -6.77 5.53 18.09
C THR A 64 -6.60 5.42 16.58
N LEU A 65 -6.78 4.22 15.99
CA LEU A 65 -6.69 4.00 14.55
C LEU A 65 -7.71 4.85 13.80
N TRP A 66 -8.97 4.83 14.25
CA TRP A 66 -10.04 5.59 13.62
C TRP A 66 -9.77 7.10 13.65
N SER A 67 -9.34 7.63 14.81
CA SER A 67 -8.98 9.05 14.94
C SER A 67 -7.79 9.44 14.05
N PHE A 68 -6.76 8.59 13.97
CA PHE A 68 -5.60 8.81 13.13
C PHE A 68 -5.96 8.81 11.64
N LEU A 69 -6.75 7.84 11.17
CA LEU A 69 -7.18 7.77 9.78
C LEU A 69 -8.04 8.97 9.39
N GLN A 70 -8.92 9.44 10.27
CA GLN A 70 -9.68 10.67 10.05
C GLN A 70 -8.78 11.91 9.94
N TRP A 71 -7.74 12.00 10.77
CA TRP A 71 -6.74 13.06 10.65
C TRP A 71 -5.95 12.95 9.33
N ARG A 72 -5.56 11.73 8.93
CA ARG A 72 -4.80 11.47 7.69
C ARG A 72 -5.54 11.96 6.45
N GLN A 73 -6.87 11.85 6.41
CA GLN A 73 -7.66 12.39 5.29
C GLN A 73 -7.38 13.88 5.06
N LYS A 74 -7.20 14.66 6.15
CA LYS A 74 -6.81 16.08 6.09
C LYS A 74 -5.34 16.27 5.75
N LEU A 75 -4.44 15.35 6.14
CA LEU A 75 -3.03 15.38 5.71
C LEU A 75 -2.90 15.23 4.20
N LYS A 76 -3.74 14.40 3.55
CA LYS A 76 -3.63 14.10 2.11
C LYS A 76 -3.78 15.35 1.22
N SER A 77 -4.51 16.38 1.68
CA SER A 77 -4.61 17.67 0.97
C SER A 77 -3.34 18.52 1.09
N ARG A 78 -2.57 18.37 2.18
CA ARG A 78 -1.30 19.07 2.42
C ARG A 78 -0.12 18.39 1.74
N LYS A 79 -0.04 17.06 1.81
CA LYS A 79 1.03 16.25 1.24
C LYS A 79 0.46 14.98 0.64
N LYS A 80 0.68 14.79 -0.67
CA LYS A 80 0.35 13.54 -1.36
C LYS A 80 1.22 12.41 -0.82
N HIS A 81 0.59 11.28 -0.53
CA HIS A 81 1.21 10.05 -0.03
C HIS A 81 0.24 8.88 -0.23
N ASP A 82 0.78 7.67 -0.29
CA ASP A 82 -0.01 6.45 -0.50
C ASP A 82 -0.52 5.89 0.82
N ASN A 83 0.36 5.85 1.82
CA ASN A 83 0.11 5.23 3.12
C ASN A 83 0.70 6.09 4.24
N ALA A 84 0.01 6.18 5.39
CA ALA A 84 0.55 6.86 6.57
C ALA A 84 0.53 5.95 7.80
N GLN A 85 1.61 5.99 8.59
CA GLN A 85 1.77 5.17 9.77
C GLN A 85 2.03 6.06 10.99
N LEU A 86 1.21 5.91 12.02
CA LEU A 86 1.43 6.54 13.32
C LEU A 86 2.36 5.67 14.15
N LEU A 87 3.35 6.29 14.77
CA LEU A 87 4.20 5.72 15.81
C LEU A 87 3.88 6.40 17.14
N THR A 88 3.62 5.61 18.17
CA THR A 88 3.24 6.10 19.51
C THR A 88 4.01 5.38 20.59
N GLY A 89 4.34 6.09 21.67
CA GLY A 89 4.85 5.51 22.91
C GLY A 89 3.73 5.07 23.88
N VAL A 90 2.45 5.24 23.51
CA VAL A 90 1.31 4.75 24.28
C VAL A 90 1.19 3.23 24.12
N THR A 91 1.14 2.52 25.25
CA THR A 91 0.87 1.08 25.26
C THR A 91 -0.63 0.82 25.13
N PHE A 92 -1.04 0.07 24.11
CA PHE A 92 -2.44 -0.33 23.96
C PHE A 92 -2.82 -1.46 24.92
N LYS A 93 -4.12 -1.58 25.21
CA LYS A 93 -4.64 -2.68 26.03
C LYS A 93 -4.44 -4.05 25.37
N GLY A 94 -4.14 -5.03 26.20
CA GLY A 94 -3.93 -6.41 25.78
C GLY A 94 -2.52 -6.62 25.20
N THR A 95 -2.43 -7.39 24.11
CA THR A 95 -1.17 -7.74 23.43
C THR A 95 -0.99 -7.01 22.11
N THR A 96 -1.86 -6.04 21.81
CA THR A 96 -1.86 -5.31 20.53
C THR A 96 -0.73 -4.29 20.52
N ILE A 97 0.21 -4.45 19.59
CA ILE A 97 1.32 -3.50 19.37
C ILE A 97 1.18 -2.70 18.08
N GLY A 98 0.17 -3.00 17.26
CA GLY A 98 -0.15 -2.29 16.04
C GLY A 98 -1.55 -2.64 15.56
N MET A 99 -2.11 -1.80 14.69
CA MET A 99 -3.40 -2.07 14.04
C MET A 99 -3.52 -1.31 12.72
N ALA A 100 -4.05 -1.98 11.69
CA ALA A 100 -4.32 -1.40 10.38
C ALA A 100 -5.55 -2.04 9.71
N PRO A 101 -6.27 -1.31 8.84
CA PRO A 101 -7.35 -1.89 8.05
C PRO A 101 -6.82 -2.89 7.01
N LEU A 102 -7.56 -3.99 6.83
CA LEU A 102 -7.31 -4.94 5.75
C LEU A 102 -7.63 -4.33 4.37
N GLU A 103 -6.75 -4.57 3.38
CA GLU A 103 -6.89 -4.08 1.99
C GLU A 103 -7.03 -2.54 1.87
N GLY A 104 -6.62 -1.79 2.90
CA GLY A 104 -6.75 -0.33 2.97
C GLY A 104 -5.81 0.44 2.05
N MET A 105 -4.78 -0.18 1.47
CA MET A 105 -3.75 0.52 0.68
C MET A 105 -4.36 1.36 -0.48
N CYS A 106 -3.82 2.56 -0.69
CA CYS A 106 -4.31 3.61 -1.61
C CYS A 106 -5.64 4.28 -1.25
N SER A 107 -6.46 3.69 -0.37
CA SER A 107 -7.73 4.30 0.07
C SER A 107 -7.50 5.67 0.71
N LEU A 108 -8.42 6.61 0.44
CA LEU A 108 -8.45 7.89 1.13
C LEU A 108 -8.67 7.72 2.64
N GLU A 109 -9.53 6.79 3.02
CA GLU A 109 -9.97 6.64 4.41
C GLU A 109 -9.12 5.62 5.16
N ASN A 110 -8.70 4.54 4.50
CA ASN A 110 -8.18 3.35 5.20
C ASN A 110 -6.69 3.05 4.97
N SER A 111 -5.98 3.83 4.15
CA SER A 111 -4.56 3.56 3.85
C SER A 111 -3.63 4.07 4.95
N GLY A 112 -3.55 3.32 6.04
CA GLY A 112 -2.62 3.59 7.12
C GLY A 112 -2.74 2.60 8.27
N GLY A 113 -2.00 2.88 9.34
CA GLY A 113 -1.97 2.06 10.54
C GLY A 113 -1.37 2.80 11.74
N ILE A 114 -1.48 2.19 12.91
CA ILE A 114 -0.91 2.66 14.17
C ILE A 114 0.06 1.61 14.71
N ASN A 115 1.16 2.06 15.32
CA ASN A 115 2.27 1.21 15.75
C ASN A 115 2.81 1.71 17.09
N VAL A 116 3.04 0.80 18.02
CA VAL A 116 3.69 1.09 19.30
C VAL A 116 5.20 0.97 19.14
N ASP A 117 5.95 1.95 19.65
CA ASP A 117 7.41 1.86 19.76
C ASP A 117 7.79 1.06 21.02
N HIS A 118 7.72 -0.27 20.90
CA HIS A 118 7.81 -1.20 22.04
C HIS A 118 9.22 -1.72 22.34
N SER A 119 10.23 -1.34 21.54
CA SER A 119 11.59 -1.88 21.61
C SER A 119 12.62 -0.78 21.58
N GLU A 120 13.70 -0.92 22.37
CA GLU A 120 14.88 -0.05 22.31
C GLU A 120 15.55 -0.06 20.92
N LEU A 121 15.34 -1.13 20.14
CA LEU A 121 15.84 -1.24 18.77
C LEU A 121 14.76 -0.78 17.78
N SER A 122 15.11 0.17 16.91
CA SER A 122 14.21 0.70 15.87
C SER A 122 13.68 -0.38 14.91
N ILE A 123 14.34 -1.54 14.83
CA ILE A 123 13.87 -2.68 14.04
C ILE A 123 12.57 -3.28 14.58
N GLY A 124 12.31 -3.18 15.89
CA GLY A 124 11.06 -3.67 16.50
C GLY A 124 9.85 -2.90 15.98
N ALA A 125 9.89 -1.56 16.07
CA ALA A 125 8.88 -0.68 15.51
C ALA A 125 8.76 -0.82 13.98
N ALA A 126 9.90 -0.96 13.27
CA ALA A 126 9.90 -1.14 11.82
C ALA A 126 9.23 -2.46 11.40
N ALA A 127 9.39 -3.54 12.16
CA ALA A 127 8.75 -4.82 11.90
C ALA A 127 7.24 -4.75 12.13
N THR A 128 6.79 -4.11 13.22
CA THR A 128 5.37 -3.86 13.47
C THR A 128 4.76 -3.02 12.34
N MET A 129 5.42 -1.92 11.95
CA MET A 129 4.97 -1.10 10.83
C MET A 129 4.90 -1.89 9.52
N ALA A 130 5.87 -2.78 9.26
CA ALA A 130 5.83 -3.64 8.10
C ALA A 130 4.65 -4.61 8.14
N HIS A 131 4.33 -5.17 9.31
CA HIS A 131 3.17 -6.02 9.55
C HIS A 131 1.85 -5.28 9.27
N GLU A 132 1.70 -4.06 9.79
CA GLU A 132 0.50 -3.25 9.59
C GLU A 132 0.32 -2.80 8.12
N ILE A 133 1.40 -2.47 7.42
CA ILE A 133 1.37 -2.26 5.96
C ILE A 133 0.93 -3.55 5.24
N GLY A 134 1.26 -4.72 5.79
CA GLY A 134 0.87 -6.03 5.26
C GLY A 134 -0.65 -6.21 5.31
N HIS A 135 -1.27 -5.82 6.43
CA HIS A 135 -2.73 -5.73 6.54
C HIS A 135 -3.30 -4.78 5.49
N ASN A 136 -2.71 -3.60 5.28
CA ASN A 136 -3.17 -2.70 4.20
C ASN A 136 -3.10 -3.34 2.80
N PHE A 137 -2.23 -4.33 2.59
CA PHE A 137 -2.18 -5.15 1.37
C PHE A 137 -3.12 -6.36 1.36
N GLY A 138 -3.91 -6.56 2.43
CA GLY A 138 -4.83 -7.69 2.58
C GLY A 138 -4.17 -8.98 3.07
N MET A 139 -2.94 -8.93 3.59
CA MET A 139 -2.31 -10.11 4.19
C MET A 139 -2.96 -10.40 5.56
N SER A 140 -3.47 -11.61 5.74
CA SER A 140 -3.96 -12.08 7.04
C SER A 140 -2.81 -12.63 7.89
N HIS A 141 -3.05 -12.79 9.19
CA HIS A 141 -2.12 -13.49 10.07
C HIS A 141 -1.92 -14.95 9.61
N ASP A 142 -0.69 -15.43 9.77
CA ASP A 142 -0.34 -16.81 9.45
C ASP A 142 -1.04 -17.81 10.40
N HIS A 143 -1.41 -18.97 9.86
CA HIS A 143 -1.88 -20.13 10.60
C HIS A 143 -0.87 -21.27 10.52
N ASP A 144 -1.06 -22.36 11.27
CA ASP A 144 -0.07 -23.44 11.47
C ASP A 144 0.55 -23.98 10.18
N SER A 145 -0.22 -24.06 9.10
CA SER A 145 0.25 -24.55 7.80
C SER A 145 0.93 -23.48 6.92
N CYS A 146 1.19 -22.25 7.37
CA CYS A 146 1.81 -21.18 6.57
C CYS A 146 3.35 -21.21 6.52
N CYS A 147 4.00 -21.96 7.42
CA CYS A 147 5.47 -22.00 7.53
C CYS A 147 6.03 -23.43 7.49
N VAL A 148 5.69 -24.17 6.42
CA VAL A 148 6.00 -25.61 6.33
C VAL A 148 7.42 -25.89 5.81
N GLU A 149 8.03 -24.93 5.09
CA GLU A 149 9.29 -25.17 4.38
C GLU A 149 10.51 -24.38 4.91
N ALA A 150 10.32 -23.49 5.90
CA ALA A 150 11.43 -22.72 6.47
C ALA A 150 11.17 -22.34 7.94
N THR A 151 12.09 -22.74 8.84
CA THR A 151 12.20 -22.22 10.20
C THR A 151 13.49 -21.39 10.33
N PRO A 152 13.41 -20.12 10.78
CA PRO A 152 12.21 -19.32 11.03
C PRO A 152 11.49 -18.92 9.74
N CYS A 153 10.18 -18.63 9.82
CA CYS A 153 9.45 -18.03 8.70
C CYS A 153 10.21 -16.77 8.26
N LEU A 154 10.51 -16.65 6.96
CA LEU A 154 10.92 -15.37 6.39
C LEU A 154 9.84 -14.32 6.75
N ILE A 155 10.22 -13.03 6.84
CA ILE A 155 9.32 -11.92 7.20
C ILE A 155 7.97 -11.96 6.45
N PHE A 156 7.94 -12.53 5.25
CA PHE A 156 6.70 -12.85 4.53
C PHE A 156 6.60 -14.36 4.26
N SER A 157 5.57 -15.01 4.79
CA SER A 157 5.27 -16.42 4.57
C SER A 157 4.74 -16.67 3.15
N TYR A 158 4.53 -17.93 2.78
CA TYR A 158 3.87 -18.23 1.50
C TYR A 158 2.40 -17.78 1.51
N CYS A 159 1.72 -17.81 2.67
CA CYS A 159 0.35 -17.34 2.82
C CYS A 159 0.27 -15.83 2.56
N SER A 160 1.14 -15.04 3.20
CA SER A 160 1.21 -13.59 3.00
C SER A 160 1.47 -13.24 1.54
N LYS A 161 2.39 -13.95 0.86
CA LYS A 161 2.68 -13.74 -0.57
C LYS A 161 1.48 -14.07 -1.45
N ARG A 162 0.72 -15.11 -1.12
CA ARG A 162 -0.50 -15.50 -1.84
C ARG A 162 -1.61 -14.48 -1.67
N ASP A 163 -1.78 -13.94 -0.48
CA ASP A 163 -2.80 -12.92 -0.21
C ASP A 163 -2.46 -11.59 -0.89
N LEU A 164 -1.18 -11.20 -0.88
CA LEU A 164 -0.71 -10.06 -1.67
C LEU A 164 -0.95 -10.22 -3.18
N ASP A 165 -0.69 -11.41 -3.73
CA ASP A 165 -0.95 -11.68 -5.15
C ASP A 165 -2.45 -11.59 -5.46
N ARG A 166 -3.32 -12.11 -4.58
CA ARG A 166 -4.78 -11.95 -4.70
C ARG A 166 -5.20 -10.49 -4.68
N TYR A 167 -4.65 -9.69 -3.75
CA TYR A 167 -4.94 -8.25 -3.66
C TYR A 167 -4.62 -7.52 -4.97
N PHE A 168 -3.44 -7.75 -5.55
CA PHE A 168 -3.08 -7.13 -6.84
C PHE A 168 -3.90 -7.67 -8.01
N GLN A 169 -4.28 -8.95 -8.01
CA GLN A 169 -5.13 -9.53 -9.05
C GLN A 169 -6.55 -8.96 -9.05
N LYS A 170 -7.07 -8.56 -7.89
CA LYS A 170 -8.36 -7.86 -7.77
C LYS A 170 -8.32 -6.42 -8.30
N GLY A 171 -7.12 -5.87 -8.56
CA GLY A 171 -6.92 -4.46 -8.92
C GLY A 171 -6.51 -3.57 -7.75
N GLY A 172 -6.12 -4.14 -6.61
CA GLY A 172 -5.63 -3.37 -5.46
C GLY A 172 -4.31 -2.67 -5.74
N GLY A 173 -4.02 -1.61 -4.97
CA GLY A 173 -2.73 -0.92 -5.01
C GLY A 173 -2.52 -0.03 -6.25
N MET A 174 -3.57 0.61 -6.75
CA MET A 174 -3.49 1.41 -7.99
C MET A 174 -2.53 2.60 -7.89
N CYS A 175 -2.40 3.21 -6.70
CA CYS A 175 -1.47 4.30 -6.44
C CYS A 175 0.02 3.88 -6.42
N LEU A 176 0.34 2.58 -6.48
CA LEU A 176 1.70 2.11 -6.20
C LEU A 176 2.59 1.97 -7.43
N TYR A 177 2.10 2.37 -8.60
CA TYR A 177 2.82 2.18 -9.88
C TYR A 177 3.55 3.45 -10.34
N ASN A 178 3.26 4.62 -9.75
CA ASN A 178 4.06 5.80 -10.00
C ASN A 178 5.38 5.75 -9.22
N ILE A 179 6.43 6.21 -9.89
CA ILE A 179 7.71 6.44 -9.25
C ILE A 179 7.56 7.70 -8.38
N PRO A 180 7.99 7.66 -7.10
CA PRO A 180 7.93 8.82 -6.22
C PRO A 180 8.74 9.98 -6.79
N ASN A 181 8.34 11.21 -6.45
CA ASN A 181 9.18 12.37 -6.73
C ASN A 181 10.36 12.36 -5.75
N MET A 182 11.57 12.15 -6.27
CA MET A 182 12.78 12.02 -5.45
C MET A 182 13.10 13.28 -4.62
N ASN A 183 12.62 14.45 -5.04
CA ASN A 183 12.77 15.68 -4.25
C ASN A 183 11.97 15.68 -2.94
N ASN A 184 11.04 14.74 -2.78
CA ASN A 184 10.26 14.59 -1.55
C ASN A 184 10.88 13.61 -0.54
N LEU A 185 11.99 12.94 -0.87
CA LEU A 185 12.57 11.92 0.00
C LEU A 185 13.13 12.52 1.28
N VAL A 186 12.70 11.97 2.42
CA VAL A 186 13.24 12.30 3.74
C VAL A 186 14.59 11.63 3.91
N GLY A 187 15.60 12.41 4.33
CA GLY A 187 16.99 11.94 4.45
C GLY A 187 17.90 12.37 3.30
N GLY A 188 17.33 12.99 2.25
CA GLY A 188 18.09 13.53 1.12
C GLY A 188 18.72 12.46 0.24
N LYS A 189 19.61 12.90 -0.65
CA LYS A 189 20.21 12.08 -1.70
C LYS A 189 21.20 11.07 -1.13
N LYS A 190 21.00 9.78 -1.42
CA LYS A 190 21.87 8.71 -0.95
C LYS A 190 21.94 7.55 -1.95
N CYS A 191 23.01 7.52 -2.73
CA CYS A 191 23.36 6.36 -3.53
C CYS A 191 23.34 5.05 -2.71
N GLY A 192 22.78 4.01 -3.31
CA GLY A 192 22.58 2.70 -2.72
C GLY A 192 21.24 2.56 -1.99
N ASN A 193 20.37 3.56 -2.03
CA ASN A 193 19.02 3.44 -1.46
C ASN A 193 18.04 2.76 -2.46
N GLY A 194 18.44 2.63 -3.73
CA GLY A 194 17.69 2.01 -4.82
C GLY A 194 16.76 2.98 -5.56
N PHE A 195 16.96 4.29 -5.40
CA PHE A 195 16.23 5.35 -6.07
C PHE A 195 17.21 6.21 -6.88
N VAL A 196 16.89 6.49 -8.15
CA VAL A 196 17.73 7.34 -8.99
C VAL A 196 17.40 8.80 -8.68
N GLU A 197 18.29 9.48 -7.96
CA GLU A 197 18.10 10.86 -7.50
C GLU A 197 18.87 11.88 -8.36
N ASP A 198 18.57 13.17 -8.23
CA ASP A 198 19.24 14.23 -9.00
C ASP A 198 20.75 14.23 -8.77
N GLY A 199 21.53 13.90 -9.81
CA GLY A 199 22.99 13.72 -9.72
C GLY A 199 23.44 12.27 -9.81
N GLU A 200 22.50 11.31 -9.82
CA GLU A 200 22.74 9.89 -10.03
C GLU A 200 22.23 9.45 -11.41
N GLU A 201 23.04 8.70 -12.15
CA GLU A 201 22.60 8.07 -13.41
C GLU A 201 21.87 6.74 -13.15
N CYS A 202 22.22 6.06 -12.05
CA CYS A 202 21.62 4.80 -11.61
C CYS A 202 21.84 4.56 -10.11
N ASP A 203 20.91 3.85 -9.46
CA ASP A 203 21.06 3.34 -8.09
C ASP A 203 20.61 1.87 -8.03
N CYS A 204 21.54 0.99 -7.65
CA CYS A 204 21.33 -0.45 -7.61
C CYS A 204 20.87 -0.99 -6.24
N GLY A 205 20.76 -0.13 -5.22
CA GLY A 205 20.54 -0.53 -3.82
C GLY A 205 21.85 -0.81 -3.07
N GLU A 206 21.73 -1.16 -1.78
CA GLU A 206 22.88 -1.37 -0.89
C GLU A 206 23.77 -2.54 -1.35
N PRO A 207 25.08 -2.50 -1.07
CA PRO A 207 26.06 -3.32 -1.77
C PRO A 207 26.11 -4.73 -1.16
N ASP A 208 25.44 -5.69 -1.79
CA ASP A 208 25.81 -7.11 -1.65
C ASP A 208 26.16 -7.80 -2.98
N VAL A 209 26.36 -7.00 -4.04
CA VAL A 209 27.13 -7.45 -5.22
C VAL A 209 27.92 -6.26 -5.78
N ARG A 210 29.22 -6.23 -5.47
CA ARG A 210 30.30 -5.44 -6.09
C ARG A 210 29.89 -4.52 -7.26
N THR A 211 29.89 -3.20 -7.02
CA THR A 211 30.72 -2.16 -7.70
C THR A 211 30.00 -0.80 -7.79
N MET A 212 30.59 0.18 -7.10
CA MET A 212 30.63 1.63 -7.35
C MET A 212 29.44 2.35 -8.03
N CYS A 213 28.79 3.24 -7.27
CA CYS A 213 28.06 4.40 -7.81
C CYS A 213 28.94 5.44 -8.52
N ILE A 214 30.23 5.16 -8.75
CA ILE A 214 31.14 6.02 -9.52
C ILE A 214 32.08 5.10 -10.30
N ILE A 215 31.71 4.67 -11.50
CA ILE A 215 32.61 4.51 -12.67
C ILE A 215 31.78 4.04 -13.86
N LEU A 216 32.01 4.74 -14.96
CA LEU A 216 31.49 4.54 -16.31
C LEU A 216 31.46 3.07 -16.80
N LEU A 217 30.53 2.84 -17.74
CA LEU A 217 30.66 1.93 -18.88
C LEU A 217 30.96 0.45 -18.57
N SER A 218 29.91 -0.40 -18.52
CA SER A 218 29.88 -1.78 -19.08
C SER A 218 28.54 -2.49 -18.84
N ILE A 219 27.49 -2.01 -19.49
CA ILE A 219 26.51 -2.72 -20.33
C ILE A 219 26.27 -4.21 -20.04
N THR A 220 25.01 -4.51 -19.65
CA THR A 220 24.13 -5.62 -20.07
C THR A 220 23.30 -6.28 -18.95
N LYS A 221 23.51 -5.95 -17.67
CA LYS A 221 22.80 -6.63 -16.57
C LYS A 221 22.19 -5.75 -15.49
N LEU A 222 22.17 -4.42 -15.64
CA LEU A 222 21.26 -3.63 -14.80
C LEU A 222 19.84 -3.87 -15.31
N LYS A 223 19.07 -4.67 -14.58
CA LYS A 223 17.61 -4.65 -14.66
C LYS A 223 17.16 -3.25 -14.24
N MET A 224 17.14 -2.31 -15.18
CA MET A 224 16.43 -1.04 -15.07
C MET A 224 14.93 -1.37 -15.09
N LEU A 225 14.44 -1.96 -13.99
CA LEU A 225 13.18 -2.70 -13.87
C LEU A 225 11.93 -1.83 -14.11
N HIS A 226 12.11 -0.53 -14.30
CA HIS A 226 11.04 0.48 -14.43
C HIS A 226 11.05 1.22 -15.76
N VAL A 227 12.04 0.97 -16.62
CA VAL A 227 12.23 1.69 -17.88
C VAL A 227 11.45 0.97 -19.00
N LEU A 228 10.12 0.88 -18.80
CA LEU A 228 9.20 0.15 -19.68
C LEU A 228 8.96 0.88 -21.01
N CYS A 229 9.24 2.19 -21.06
CA CYS A 229 9.03 3.07 -22.20
C CYS A 229 10.32 3.46 -22.92
N SER A 230 11.40 2.70 -22.75
CA SER A 230 12.56 2.78 -23.63
C SER A 230 12.95 1.42 -24.18
N PHE A 231 13.68 1.41 -25.29
CA PHE A 231 14.32 0.21 -25.81
C PHE A 231 15.60 -0.09 -25.01
N PRO A 232 15.92 -1.38 -24.80
CA PRO A 232 17.25 -1.73 -24.30
C PRO A 232 18.31 -1.18 -25.28
N PRO A 233 19.51 -0.80 -24.78
CA PRO A 233 20.55 -0.23 -25.62
C PRO A 233 20.86 -1.15 -26.80
N SER A 234 20.88 -0.57 -28.00
CA SER A 234 21.03 -1.28 -29.27
C SER A 234 22.48 -1.63 -29.63
N SER A 235 23.47 -1.10 -28.90
CA SER A 235 24.89 -1.43 -29.08
C SER A 235 25.72 -1.20 -27.80
N PRO A 236 26.74 -2.03 -27.52
CA PRO A 236 27.69 -1.80 -26.43
C PRO A 236 28.58 -0.54 -26.58
N SER A 237 28.49 0.17 -27.71
CA SER A 237 29.28 1.38 -27.95
C SER A 237 28.53 2.69 -27.67
N VAL A 238 27.22 2.65 -27.39
CA VAL A 238 26.40 3.84 -27.08
C VAL A 238 25.52 3.53 -25.86
N PRO A 239 26.07 3.64 -24.64
CA PRO A 239 25.40 3.22 -23.40
C PRO A 239 24.27 4.16 -22.98
N TYR A 240 24.21 5.36 -23.55
CA TYR A 240 23.34 6.45 -23.11
C TYR A 240 22.13 6.70 -24.03
N ALA A 241 21.99 5.95 -25.13
CA ALA A 241 20.86 6.08 -26.03
C ALA A 241 19.74 5.11 -25.65
N CYS A 242 19.09 5.33 -24.50
CA CYS A 242 17.77 4.74 -24.23
C CYS A 242 16.76 5.39 -25.19
N GLN A 243 16.65 4.84 -26.41
CA GLN A 243 15.67 5.33 -27.37
C GLN A 243 14.27 5.15 -26.76
N LEU A 244 13.55 6.25 -26.63
CA LEU A 244 12.19 6.21 -26.11
C LEU A 244 11.29 5.44 -27.09
N LYS A 245 10.42 4.60 -26.53
CA LYS A 245 9.38 3.96 -27.31
C LYS A 245 8.44 5.02 -27.86
N GLN A 246 7.88 4.78 -29.04
CA GLN A 246 6.94 5.71 -29.66
C GLN A 246 5.74 5.96 -28.73
N ALA A 247 5.24 7.20 -28.75
CA ALA A 247 3.99 7.56 -28.10
C ALA A 247 2.86 6.60 -28.53
N GLY A 248 2.08 6.11 -27.55
CA GLY A 248 1.04 5.12 -27.82
C GLY A 248 1.51 3.65 -27.73
N THR A 249 2.77 3.38 -27.41
CA THR A 249 3.23 2.01 -27.12
C THR A 249 2.72 1.57 -25.74
N MET A 250 1.95 0.48 -25.66
CA MET A 250 1.42 -0.01 -24.37
C MET A 250 2.57 -0.43 -23.44
N CYS A 251 2.63 0.14 -22.24
CA CYS A 251 3.64 -0.17 -21.22
C CYS A 251 3.08 -0.94 -20.03
N ARG A 252 1.79 -0.80 -19.73
CA ARG A 252 1.10 -1.60 -18.71
C ARG A 252 -0.24 -2.07 -19.25
N ARG A 253 -0.54 -3.35 -18.98
CA ARG A 253 -1.83 -3.95 -19.30
C ARG A 253 -2.79 -3.71 -18.14
N PRO A 254 -4.11 -3.65 -18.39
CA PRO A 254 -5.09 -3.62 -17.31
C PRO A 254 -4.91 -4.84 -16.40
N ALA A 255 -5.20 -4.72 -15.10
CA ALA A 255 -5.19 -5.79 -14.11
C ALA A 255 -6.56 -6.47 -13.94
N GLY A 256 -7.66 -5.79 -14.29
CA GLY A 256 -9.03 -6.28 -14.15
C GLY A 256 -10.04 -5.46 -14.97
N ALA A 257 -11.33 -5.71 -14.76
CA ALA A 257 -12.41 -4.97 -15.44
C ALA A 257 -12.48 -3.49 -15.03
N CYS A 258 -11.95 -3.15 -13.86
CA CYS A 258 -11.93 -1.80 -13.30
C CYS A 258 -10.66 -1.02 -13.63
N ASP A 259 -9.72 -1.59 -14.38
CA ASP A 259 -8.41 -1.02 -14.64
C ASP A 259 -8.26 -0.64 -16.13
N LEU A 260 -7.48 0.40 -16.42
CA LEU A 260 -7.22 0.89 -17.77
C LEU A 260 -5.79 0.53 -18.21
N PRO A 261 -5.48 0.47 -19.52
CA PRO A 261 -4.10 0.32 -19.99
C PRO A 261 -3.37 1.66 -20.01
N GLU A 262 -2.05 1.64 -19.74
CA GLU A 262 -1.17 2.80 -19.96
C GLU A 262 -0.27 2.62 -21.16
N TYR A 263 -0.01 3.75 -21.79
CA TYR A 263 0.79 3.88 -22.99
C TYR A 263 1.92 4.88 -22.77
N CYS A 264 3.08 4.57 -23.33
CA CYS A 264 4.23 5.44 -23.33
C CYS A 264 3.88 6.79 -23.97
N THR A 265 4.39 7.87 -23.38
CA THR A 265 4.19 9.23 -23.90
C THR A 265 5.16 9.57 -25.03
N GLY A 266 6.25 8.81 -25.17
CA GLY A 266 7.36 9.12 -26.07
C GLY A 266 8.30 10.22 -25.58
N ALA A 267 7.99 10.85 -24.45
CA ALA A 267 8.80 11.90 -23.82
C ALA A 267 9.51 11.44 -22.53
N SER A 268 9.12 10.27 -22.01
CA SER A 268 9.68 9.71 -20.77
C SER A 268 10.00 8.22 -20.96
N PRO A 269 11.09 7.72 -20.34
CA PRO A 269 11.41 6.30 -20.32
C PRO A 269 10.50 5.48 -19.38
N TYR A 270 9.70 6.16 -18.56
CA TYR A 270 8.79 5.55 -17.59
C TYR A 270 7.35 5.50 -18.14
N CYS A 271 6.61 4.47 -17.74
CA CYS A 271 5.17 4.41 -17.98
C CYS A 271 4.49 5.53 -17.16
N PRO A 272 3.45 6.21 -17.69
CA PRO A 272 2.74 7.22 -16.92
C PRO A 272 2.08 6.61 -15.67
N ALA A 273 1.62 7.49 -14.77
CA ALA A 273 0.90 7.06 -13.57
C ALA A 273 -0.29 6.18 -13.92
N ASN A 274 -0.50 5.16 -13.09
CA ASN A 274 -1.59 4.20 -13.26
C ASN A 274 -2.95 4.87 -13.07
N VAL A 275 -3.88 4.58 -13.99
CA VAL A 275 -5.24 5.10 -13.97
C VAL A 275 -6.25 3.96 -14.06
N TYR A 276 -7.43 4.15 -13.47
CA TYR A 276 -8.48 3.15 -13.41
C TYR A 276 -9.85 3.77 -13.72
N LEU A 277 -10.84 2.91 -13.93
CA LEU A 277 -12.21 3.36 -14.17
C LEU A 277 -12.74 4.15 -12.97
N LEU A 278 -13.56 5.16 -13.24
CA LEU A 278 -14.17 5.96 -12.19
C LEU A 278 -14.93 5.08 -11.19
N ASP A 279 -14.81 5.39 -9.90
CA ASP A 279 -15.56 4.72 -8.85
C ASP A 279 -17.07 4.79 -9.14
N GLY A 280 -17.78 3.67 -8.98
CA GLY A 280 -19.17 3.51 -9.41
C GLY A 280 -19.35 3.00 -10.85
N SER A 281 -18.27 2.81 -11.62
CA SER A 281 -18.37 2.13 -12.93
C SER A 281 -18.80 0.68 -12.74
N SER A 282 -19.72 0.18 -13.56
CA SER A 282 -20.19 -1.21 -13.44
C SER A 282 -19.10 -2.22 -13.83
N CYS A 283 -19.01 -3.31 -13.06
CA CYS A 283 -18.15 -4.45 -13.33
C CYS A 283 -18.90 -5.76 -13.02
N GLN A 284 -18.27 -6.91 -13.33
CA GLN A 284 -18.89 -8.23 -13.14
C GLN A 284 -20.30 -8.32 -13.77
N TYR A 285 -20.43 -7.94 -15.04
CA TYR A 285 -21.67 -8.01 -15.82
C TYR A 285 -22.86 -7.24 -15.20
N GLY A 286 -22.63 -6.16 -14.46
CA GLY A 286 -23.71 -5.39 -13.81
C GLY A 286 -23.90 -5.68 -12.32
N MET A 287 -23.23 -6.70 -11.78
CA MET A 287 -23.48 -7.20 -10.42
C MET A 287 -22.64 -6.51 -9.35
N ALA A 288 -21.67 -5.69 -9.75
CA ALA A 288 -20.78 -4.97 -8.86
C ALA A 288 -20.32 -3.65 -9.47
N TYR A 289 -19.65 -2.84 -8.65
CA TYR A 289 -19.11 -1.55 -9.06
C TYR A 289 -17.64 -1.45 -8.72
N CYS A 290 -16.92 -0.72 -9.57
CA CYS A 290 -15.53 -0.38 -9.37
C CYS A 290 -15.38 0.58 -8.20
N TYR A 291 -14.42 0.30 -7.34
CA TYR A 291 -14.01 1.20 -6.26
C TYR A 291 -12.51 1.06 -6.03
N ASN A 292 -11.78 2.18 -6.12
CA ASN A 292 -10.33 2.23 -5.96
C ASN A 292 -9.59 1.23 -6.89
N GLY A 293 -10.10 1.05 -8.11
CA GLY A 293 -9.57 0.13 -9.11
C GLY A 293 -9.94 -1.35 -8.94
N MET A 294 -10.64 -1.70 -7.86
CA MET A 294 -11.11 -3.05 -7.60
C MET A 294 -12.58 -3.23 -7.97
N CYS A 295 -12.94 -4.40 -8.49
CA CYS A 295 -14.34 -4.77 -8.69
C CYS A 295 -14.87 -5.46 -7.43
N LEU A 296 -15.53 -4.70 -6.55
CA LEU A 296 -15.95 -5.20 -5.24
C LEU A 296 -17.32 -5.90 -5.33
N THR A 297 -17.33 -7.23 -5.23
CA THR A 297 -18.57 -8.01 -5.14
C THR A 297 -18.88 -8.33 -3.67
N HIS A 298 -20.17 -8.47 -3.35
CA HIS A 298 -20.61 -8.86 -2.00
C HIS A 298 -20.03 -10.23 -1.58
N GLU A 299 -19.94 -11.18 -2.53
CA GLU A 299 -19.29 -12.47 -2.28
C GLU A 299 -17.81 -12.32 -1.90
N GLN A 300 -17.06 -11.46 -2.60
CA GLN A 300 -15.65 -11.22 -2.27
C GLN A 300 -15.49 -10.58 -0.89
N GLN A 301 -16.42 -9.70 -0.49
CA GLN A 301 -16.43 -9.13 0.86
C GLN A 301 -16.68 -10.19 1.93
N CYS A 302 -17.62 -11.12 1.72
CA CYS A 302 -17.85 -12.24 2.63
C CYS A 302 -16.62 -13.15 2.75
N LEU A 303 -16.02 -13.53 1.62
CA LEU A 303 -14.79 -14.34 1.59
C LEU A 303 -13.61 -13.66 2.29
N GLN A 304 -13.55 -12.33 2.26
CA GLN A 304 -12.52 -11.54 2.93
C GLN A 304 -12.73 -11.50 4.45
N LEU A 305 -13.98 -11.28 4.89
CA LEU A 305 -14.30 -11.18 6.32
C LEU A 305 -14.26 -12.55 7.02
N TRP A 306 -14.71 -13.60 6.34
CA TRP A 306 -14.99 -14.90 6.96
C TRP A 306 -14.19 -16.08 6.37
N GLY A 307 -13.41 -15.84 5.31
CA GLY A 307 -12.54 -16.85 4.71
C GLY A 307 -13.22 -17.75 3.66
N TYR A 308 -12.50 -18.78 3.23
CA TYR A 308 -12.94 -19.69 2.17
C TYR A 308 -14.23 -20.43 2.56
N GLY A 309 -15.20 -20.46 1.64
CA GLY A 309 -16.51 -21.07 1.85
C GLY A 309 -17.57 -20.11 2.39
N ALA A 310 -17.19 -18.89 2.78
CA ALA A 310 -18.15 -17.85 3.08
C ALA A 310 -18.95 -17.45 1.83
N GLN A 311 -20.22 -17.15 2.04
CA GLN A 311 -21.15 -16.75 1.00
C GLN A 311 -22.03 -15.61 1.54
N PRO A 312 -22.55 -14.74 0.64
CA PRO A 312 -23.58 -13.78 1.03
C PRO A 312 -24.76 -14.48 1.68
N ALA A 313 -25.31 -13.88 2.74
CA ALA A 313 -26.56 -14.32 3.31
C ALA A 313 -27.72 -14.13 2.31
N HIS A 314 -28.84 -14.82 2.55
CA HIS A 314 -30.06 -14.59 1.77
C HIS A 314 -30.57 -13.16 1.95
N ASP A 315 -31.22 -12.61 0.93
CA ASP A 315 -31.68 -11.21 0.92
C ASP A 315 -32.57 -10.85 2.11
N VAL A 316 -33.37 -11.82 2.60
CA VAL A 316 -34.22 -11.68 3.80
C VAL A 316 -33.42 -11.26 5.04
N CYS A 317 -32.18 -11.73 5.20
CA CYS A 317 -31.34 -11.32 6.32
C CYS A 317 -31.04 -9.82 6.30
N PHE A 318 -30.84 -9.25 5.11
CA PHE A 318 -30.59 -7.82 4.95
C PHE A 318 -31.85 -7.00 5.18
N GLU A 319 -32.97 -7.45 4.63
CA GLU A 319 -34.28 -6.80 4.78
C GLU A 319 -34.72 -6.71 6.24
N ASP A 320 -34.53 -7.78 7.01
CA ASP A 320 -34.96 -7.83 8.41
C ASP A 320 -33.96 -7.15 9.36
N VAL A 321 -32.66 -7.45 9.21
CA VAL A 321 -31.64 -7.03 10.18
C VAL A 321 -31.29 -5.56 9.99
N ASN A 322 -31.09 -5.08 8.76
CA ASN A 322 -30.69 -3.69 8.52
C ASN A 322 -31.85 -2.69 8.71
N ALA A 323 -33.10 -3.15 8.67
CA ALA A 323 -34.27 -2.35 9.03
C ALA A 323 -34.39 -2.10 10.54
N ALA A 324 -33.65 -2.84 11.38
CA ALA A 324 -33.69 -2.66 12.83
C ALA A 324 -33.09 -1.31 13.27
N GLY A 325 -32.04 -0.83 12.61
CA GLY A 325 -31.36 0.43 12.95
C GLY A 325 -30.66 0.36 14.31
N ASN A 326 -29.94 -0.73 14.56
CA ASN A 326 -29.16 -0.94 15.77
C ASN A 326 -27.70 -1.28 15.41
N ASP A 327 -26.91 -1.64 16.42
CA ASP A 327 -25.50 -2.01 16.30
C ASP A 327 -25.24 -3.25 15.43
N PHE A 328 -26.25 -4.10 15.21
CA PHE A 328 -26.14 -5.30 14.39
C PHE A 328 -26.68 -5.14 12.96
N GLY A 329 -27.47 -4.09 12.70
CA GLY A 329 -28.00 -3.81 11.36
C GLY A 329 -28.49 -2.37 11.23
N ASN A 330 -27.86 -1.61 10.33
CA ASN A 330 -28.10 -0.19 10.12
C ASN A 330 -27.55 0.27 8.75
N CYS A 331 -27.95 1.48 8.34
CA CYS A 331 -27.45 2.18 7.15
C CYS A 331 -26.45 3.29 7.52
N GLY A 332 -25.67 3.08 8.57
CA GLY A 332 -24.74 4.04 9.12
C GLY A 332 -25.29 4.79 10.34
N LYS A 333 -24.58 5.86 10.70
CA LYS A 333 -24.91 6.73 11.83
C LYS A 333 -25.23 8.13 11.34
N ASP A 334 -26.17 8.79 12.01
CA ASP A 334 -26.44 10.21 11.79
C ASP A 334 -25.34 11.10 12.38
N GLU A 335 -25.48 12.42 12.21
CA GLU A 335 -24.54 13.42 12.74
C GLU A 335 -24.38 13.35 14.28
N TYR A 336 -25.33 12.73 14.98
CA TYR A 336 -25.34 12.55 16.43
C TYR A 336 -24.80 11.17 16.85
N GLY A 337 -24.37 10.33 15.90
CA GLY A 337 -23.83 9.01 16.16
C GLY A 337 -24.89 7.92 16.41
N THR A 338 -26.17 8.21 16.16
CA THR A 338 -27.27 7.26 16.33
C THR A 338 -27.43 6.41 15.08
N TYR A 339 -27.63 5.10 15.26
CA TYR A 339 -27.82 4.17 14.13
C TYR A 339 -29.10 4.48 13.36
N VAL A 340 -28.97 4.55 12.03
CA VAL A 340 -30.07 4.85 11.12
C VAL A 340 -30.61 3.57 10.51
N LYS A 341 -31.93 3.41 10.49
CA LYS A 341 -32.60 2.27 9.83
C LYS A 341 -32.44 2.36 8.32
N CYS A 342 -32.20 1.22 7.67
CA CYS A 342 -32.23 1.18 6.22
C CYS A 342 -33.66 1.28 5.67
N ILE A 343 -33.84 2.09 4.63
CA ILE A 343 -35.07 2.09 3.82
C ILE A 343 -35.06 0.87 2.90
N THR A 344 -36.24 0.39 2.47
CA THR A 344 -36.40 -0.85 1.68
C THR A 344 -35.52 -0.90 0.42
N ALA A 345 -35.23 0.25 -0.20
CA ALA A 345 -34.37 0.33 -1.39
C ALA A 345 -32.85 0.23 -1.10
N CYS A 346 -32.44 0.31 0.17
CA CYS A 346 -31.04 0.38 0.60
C CYS A 346 -30.70 -0.67 1.67
N VAL A 347 -31.47 -1.75 1.75
CA VAL A 347 -31.22 -2.81 2.74
C VAL A 347 -30.00 -3.67 2.42
N LYS A 348 -29.58 -3.73 1.15
CA LYS A 348 -28.48 -4.57 0.65
C LYS A 348 -27.35 -3.75 0.04
#